data_AF-A0A951L2V9-F1
#
_entry.id   AF-A0A951L2V9-F1
#
_cell.length_a   1.000
_cell.length_b   1.000
_cell.length_c   1.000
_cell.angle_alpha   90.00
_cell.angle_beta   90.00
_cell.angle_gamma   90.00
#
_symmetry.space_group_name_H-M   'P 1'
#
loop_
_entity.id
_entity.type
_entity.pdbx_description
1 polymer ?
#
loop_
_entity_poly.entity_id
_entity_poly.type
_entity_poly.pdbx_seq_one_letter_code
_entity_poly.pdbx_strand_id
1 'polypeptide(L)'
;MGGITDWADELAPYFDQARRMLGVVRYPYMPTDVDRAIKQVANEIGRGETHNKAPLGVYFGTPGVEAEDPYFGGVGPRRTGCISCGNCNNGCGRNAKNKLTTNYLYLAE
;
A
#
# COMPACT_ATOMS: atom_id res chain seq x y z
N MET A 1 3.52 -32.69 -18.33
CA MET A 1 4.66 -32.97 -17.43
C MET A 1 5.36 -31.64 -17.17
N GLY A 2 5.38 -31.16 -15.92
CA GLY A 2 6.08 -29.91 -15.56
C GLY A 2 5.38 -28.98 -14.54
N GLY A 3 4.60 -29.50 -13.59
CA GLY A 3 4.15 -28.72 -12.44
C GLY A 3 4.99 -29.08 -11.22
N ILE A 4 5.91 -28.20 -10.82
CA ILE A 4 6.78 -28.42 -9.64
C ILE A 4 5.95 -28.36 -8.35
N THR A 5 4.97 -27.46 -8.28
CA THR A 5 4.13 -27.19 -7.10
C THR A 5 2.94 -26.29 -7.47
N ASP A 6 1.96 -26.13 -6.56
CA ASP A 6 0.97 -25.05 -6.62
C ASP A 6 1.60 -23.78 -6.03
N TRP A 7 2.11 -22.92 -6.92
CA TRP A 7 2.78 -21.68 -6.53
C TRP A 7 1.87 -20.69 -5.80
N ALA A 8 0.56 -20.71 -6.05
CA ALA A 8 -0.33 -19.76 -5.39
C ALA A 8 -0.41 -20.09 -3.89
N ASP A 9 -0.62 -21.36 -3.58
CA ASP A 9 -0.69 -21.85 -2.20
C ASP A 9 0.68 -21.78 -1.51
N GLU A 10 1.76 -22.15 -2.22
CA GLU A 10 3.12 -22.09 -1.67
C GLU A 10 3.55 -20.66 -1.36
N LEU A 11 3.18 -19.68 -2.19
CA LEU A 11 3.56 -18.28 -2.00
C LEU A 11 2.62 -17.50 -1.06
N ALA A 12 1.41 -18.00 -0.81
CA ALA A 12 0.40 -17.34 0.02
C ALA A 12 0.92 -16.84 1.39
N PRO A 13 1.63 -17.65 2.21
CA PRO A 13 2.13 -17.18 3.50
C PRO A 13 3.17 -16.05 3.36
N TYR A 14 3.99 -16.07 2.31
CA TYR A 14 5.00 -15.05 2.06
C TYR A 14 4.38 -13.75 1.55
N PHE A 15 3.34 -13.82 0.73
CA PHE A 15 2.56 -12.63 0.35
C PHE A 15 1.84 -12.01 1.54
N ASP A 16 1.32 -12.83 2.45
CA ASP A 16 0.71 -12.33 3.68
C ASP A 16 1.73 -11.61 4.58
N GLN A 17 2.90 -12.22 4.78
CA GLN A 17 4.01 -11.59 5.50
C GLN A 17 4.44 -10.27 4.84
N ALA A 18 4.60 -10.25 3.52
CA ALA A 18 4.97 -9.04 2.78
C ALA A 18 3.90 -7.94 2.91
N ARG A 19 2.60 -8.29 2.87
CA ARG A 19 1.50 -7.34 3.07
C ARG A 19 1.54 -6.71 4.46
N ARG A 20 1.79 -7.52 5.50
CA ARG A 20 1.92 -7.06 6.88
C ARG A 20 3.13 -6.13 7.04
N MET A 21 4.32 -6.54 6.58
CA MET A 21 5.52 -5.70 6.66
C MET A 21 5.36 -4.38 5.90
N LEU A 22 4.85 -4.42 4.66
CA LEU A 22 4.63 -3.21 3.86
C LEU A 22 3.47 -2.35 4.37
N GLY A 23 2.71 -2.80 5.37
CA GLY A 23 1.60 -2.05 5.94
C GLY A 23 0.52 -1.75 4.90
N VAL A 24 0.19 -2.75 4.07
CA VAL A 24 -0.70 -2.58 2.93
C VAL A 24 -2.10 -2.19 3.41
N VAL A 25 -2.57 -1.03 2.95
CA VAL A 25 -3.93 -0.54 3.22
C VAL A 25 -4.62 -0.14 1.92
N ARG A 26 -5.95 -0.15 1.89
CA ARG A 26 -6.71 0.36 0.75
C ARG A 26 -6.68 1.88 0.74
N TYR A 27 -6.48 2.48 -0.43
CA TYR A 27 -6.49 3.94 -0.59
C TYR A 27 -7.74 4.55 0.07
N PRO A 28 -7.60 5.42 1.09
CA PRO A 28 -8.73 5.82 1.92
C PRO A 28 -9.63 6.83 1.21
N TYR A 29 -9.06 7.68 0.35
CA TYR A 29 -9.75 8.77 -0.31
C TYR A 29 -10.46 8.27 -1.57
N MET A 30 -11.75 7.93 -1.46
CA MET A 30 -12.63 7.67 -2.60
C MET A 30 -14.08 8.00 -2.22
N PRO A 31 -14.94 8.31 -3.21
CA PRO A 31 -14.60 8.46 -4.63
C PRO A 31 -14.09 9.86 -4.98
N THR A 32 -12.95 9.95 -5.66
CA THR A 32 -12.53 11.14 -6.42
C THR A 32 -13.29 11.21 -7.76
N ASP A 33 -13.15 12.31 -8.50
CA ASP A 33 -13.71 12.42 -9.85
C ASP A 33 -13.15 11.35 -10.81
N VAL A 34 -11.86 11.06 -10.68
CA VAL A 34 -11.20 10.01 -11.48
C VAL A 34 -11.77 8.64 -11.15
N ASP A 35 -12.00 8.35 -9.86
CA ASP A 35 -12.60 7.06 -9.45
C ASP A 35 -14.01 6.90 -9.99
N ARG A 36 -14.81 7.98 -9.99
CA ARG A 36 -16.17 7.98 -10.56
C ARG A 36 -16.13 7.67 -12.06
N ALA A 37 -15.27 8.38 -12.81
CA ALA A 37 -15.14 8.18 -14.25
C ALA A 37 -14.67 6.75 -14.58
N ILE A 38 -13.66 6.23 -13.88
CA ILE A 38 -13.17 4.87 -14.08
C ILE A 38 -14.24 3.83 -13.74
N LYS A 39 -14.97 4.01 -12.63
CA LYS A 39 -16.06 3.08 -12.25
C LYS A 39 -17.20 3.11 -13.27
N GLN A 40 -17.54 4.28 -13.80
CA GLN A 40 -18.56 4.39 -14.84
C GLN A 40 -18.16 3.58 -16.08
N VAL A 41 -16.95 3.79 -16.61
CA VAL A 41 -16.45 3.03 -17.76
C VAL A 41 -16.42 1.53 -17.46
N ALA A 42 -15.98 1.13 -16.26
CA ALA A 42 -15.98 -0.27 -15.84
C ALA A 42 -17.40 -0.88 -15.87
N ASN A 43 -18.42 -0.14 -15.43
CA ASN A 43 -19.81 -0.58 -15.52
C ASN A 43 -20.28 -0.71 -16.98
N GLU A 44 -19.95 0.27 -17.83
CA GLU A 44 -20.34 0.29 -19.25
C GLU A 44 -19.77 -0.91 -20.03
N ILE A 45 -18.56 -1.36 -19.68
CA ILE A 45 -17.94 -2.56 -20.28
C ILE A 45 -18.28 -3.87 -19.56
N GLY A 46 -19.21 -3.85 -18.60
CA GLY A 46 -19.66 -5.03 -17.86
C GLY A 46 -18.63 -5.64 -16.89
N ARG A 47 -17.73 -4.81 -16.34
CA ARG A 47 -16.66 -5.19 -15.38
C ARG A 47 -16.69 -4.38 -14.09
N GLY A 48 -17.81 -3.73 -13.79
CA GLY A 48 -17.98 -2.84 -12.64
C GLY A 48 -17.67 -3.48 -11.29
N GLU A 49 -17.91 -4.78 -11.17
CA GLU A 49 -17.63 -5.60 -9.99
C GLU A 49 -16.13 -5.73 -9.66
N THR A 50 -15.27 -5.50 -10.66
CA THR A 50 -13.81 -5.57 -10.47
C THR A 50 -13.21 -4.25 -10.00
N HIS A 51 -13.98 -3.15 -10.03
CA HIS A 51 -13.52 -1.84 -9.58
C HIS A 51 -13.23 -1.86 -8.07
N ASN A 52 -12.00 -1.50 -7.69
CA ASN A 52 -11.56 -1.53 -6.30
C ASN A 52 -10.50 -0.45 -6.04
N LYS A 53 -10.33 -0.08 -4.77
CA LYS A 53 -9.24 0.81 -4.32
C LYS A 53 -7.91 0.09 -4.43
N ALA A 54 -6.87 0.77 -4.90
CA ALA A 54 -5.53 0.20 -4.93
C ALA A 54 -5.06 -0.18 -3.51
N PRO A 55 -4.46 -1.37 -3.30
CA PRO A 55 -3.75 -1.71 -2.08
C PRO A 55 -2.36 -1.04 -2.11
N LEU A 56 -2.04 -0.23 -1.10
CA LEU A 56 -0.86 0.63 -1.07
C LEU A 56 -0.08 0.50 0.23
N GLY A 57 1.25 0.45 0.14
CA GLY A 57 2.17 0.57 1.29
C GLY A 57 2.45 2.04 1.62
N VAL A 58 1.46 2.74 2.15
CA VAL A 58 1.52 4.17 2.49
C VAL A 58 0.89 4.40 3.86
N TYR A 59 1.59 5.13 4.72
CA TYR A 59 1.00 5.62 5.96
C TYR A 59 0.10 6.83 5.66
N PHE A 60 -1.21 6.63 5.75
CA PHE A 60 -2.17 7.73 5.51
C PHE A 60 -2.36 8.61 6.74
N GLY A 61 -2.51 8.02 7.94
CA GLY A 61 -2.49 8.73 9.23
C GLY A 61 -3.32 10.02 9.26
N THR A 62 -2.89 10.97 10.09
CA THR A 62 -3.34 12.37 9.96
C THR A 62 -2.38 13.09 9.00
N PRO A 63 -2.87 13.72 7.91
CA PRO A 63 -2.00 14.33 6.90
C PRO A 63 -1.01 15.32 7.50
N GLY A 64 0.28 15.11 7.22
CA GLY A 64 1.37 15.99 7.69
C GLY A 64 1.76 15.82 9.15
N VAL A 65 1.05 14.99 9.91
CA VAL A 65 1.35 14.72 11.33
C VAL A 65 2.21 13.47 11.45
N GLU A 66 3.21 13.56 12.32
CA GLU A 66 4.10 12.45 12.62
C GLU A 66 3.50 11.54 13.70
N ALA A 67 3.77 10.24 13.58
CA ALA A 67 3.40 9.22 14.54
C ALA A 67 4.55 8.23 14.72
N GLU A 68 4.55 7.52 15.85
CA GLU A 68 5.41 6.35 16.06
C GLU A 68 5.16 5.27 15.00
N ASP A 69 6.10 4.33 14.86
CA ASP A 69 6.00 3.28 13.85
C ASP A 69 4.69 2.47 13.97
N PRO A 70 3.82 2.53 12.95
CA PRO A 70 2.53 1.86 12.97
C PRO A 70 2.61 0.38 12.54
N TYR A 71 3.79 -0.15 12.19
CA TYR A 71 3.91 -1.45 11.53
C TYR A 71 4.54 -2.55 12.40
N PHE A 72 5.63 -2.27 13.12
CA PHE A 72 6.40 -3.28 13.84
C PHE A 72 6.26 -3.15 15.36
N GLY A 73 5.10 -2.71 15.84
CA GLY A 73 4.91 -2.49 17.28
C GLY A 73 5.74 -1.33 17.83
N GLY A 74 6.06 -0.35 16.98
CA GLY A 74 6.76 0.88 17.38
C GLY A 74 8.28 0.82 17.30
N VAL A 75 8.89 -0.29 16.89
CA VAL A 75 10.36 -0.40 16.80
C VAL A 75 10.94 0.16 15.50
N GLY A 76 10.11 0.37 14.47
CA GLY A 76 10.53 1.01 13.23
C GLY A 76 10.67 2.54 13.36
N PRO A 77 11.03 3.23 12.27
CA PRO A 77 11.15 4.68 12.30
C PRO A 77 9.77 5.34 12.33
N ARG A 78 9.69 6.52 12.95
CA ARG A 78 8.50 7.39 12.91
C ARG A 78 8.03 7.62 11.47
N ARG A 79 6.72 7.83 11.30
CA ARG A 79 6.05 7.99 10.00
C ARG A 79 5.25 9.29 9.97
N THR A 80 5.15 9.93 8.81
CA THR A 80 4.31 11.14 8.65
C THR A 80 3.12 10.83 7.73
N GLY A 81 1.92 11.23 8.14
CA GLY A 81 0.71 10.97 7.35
C GLY A 81 0.77 11.59 5.96
N CYS A 82 0.36 10.83 4.94
CA CYS A 82 0.39 11.24 3.55
C CYS A 82 -0.47 12.49 3.29
N ILE A 83 0.13 13.50 2.67
CA ILE A 83 -0.54 14.75 2.25
C ILE A 83 -1.02 14.71 0.78
N SER A 84 -0.98 13.55 0.13
CA SER A 84 -1.41 13.37 -1.27
C SER A 84 -0.70 14.28 -2.29
N CYS A 85 0.60 14.52 -2.13
CA CYS A 85 1.37 15.44 -2.98
C CYS A 85 1.77 14.91 -4.37
N GLY A 86 1.45 13.66 -4.72
CA GLY A 86 1.73 13.10 -6.05
C GLY A 86 3.17 12.66 -6.34
N ASN A 87 4.16 12.90 -5.45
CA ASN A 87 5.58 12.56 -5.68
C ASN A 87 5.92 11.05 -5.50
N CYS A 88 4.96 10.14 -5.69
CA CYS A 88 5.12 8.72 -5.38
C CYS A 88 6.20 8.02 -6.23
N ASN A 89 6.35 8.45 -7.49
CA ASN A 89 7.28 7.94 -8.49
C ASN A 89 8.70 8.54 -8.35
N ASN A 90 8.81 9.80 -7.94
CA ASN A 90 10.10 10.49 -7.78
C ASN A 90 10.73 10.28 -6.39
N GLY A 91 10.00 9.63 -5.48
CA GLY A 91 10.41 9.41 -4.11
C GLY A 91 9.60 10.23 -3.12
N CYS A 92 9.06 9.56 -2.11
CA CYS A 92 8.31 10.23 -1.05
C CYS A 92 9.28 10.98 -0.10
N GLY A 93 9.43 12.29 -0.30
CA GLY A 93 10.18 13.20 0.59
C GLY A 93 9.41 13.63 1.85
N ARG A 94 8.27 13.01 2.14
CA ARG A 94 7.39 13.32 3.27
C ARG A 94 7.27 12.18 4.28
N ASN A 95 8.14 11.17 4.19
CA ASN A 95 8.15 10.02 5.11
C ASN A 95 6.80 9.27 5.28
N ALA A 96 5.96 9.26 4.22
CA ALA A 96 4.66 8.58 4.22
C ALA A 96 4.72 7.20 3.54
N LYS A 97 5.41 7.07 2.40
CA LYS A 97 5.56 5.80 1.68
C LYS A 97 6.40 4.81 2.48
N ASN A 98 5.88 3.61 2.75
CA ASN A 98 6.56 2.57 3.51
C ASN A 98 7.55 1.83 2.59
N LYS A 99 8.74 2.44 2.42
CA LYS A 99 9.82 1.95 1.54
C LYS A 99 10.78 1.09 2.37
N LEU A 100 11.58 0.26 1.70
CA LEU A 100 12.53 -0.65 2.36
C LEU A 100 13.47 0.05 3.34
N THR A 101 13.95 1.26 3.02
CA THR A 101 14.84 2.05 3.89
C THR A 101 14.17 2.57 5.16
N THR A 102 12.84 2.54 5.24
CA THR A 102 12.07 2.95 6.42
C THR A 102 11.26 1.78 6.98
N ASN A 103 11.70 0.56 6.67
CA ASN A 103 11.01 -0.69 6.97
C ASN A 103 12.08 -1.77 7.19
N TYR A 104 12.12 -2.79 6.33
CA TYR A 104 13.03 -3.94 6.43
C TYR A 104 14.50 -3.58 6.63
N LEU A 105 15.05 -2.64 5.86
CA LEU A 105 16.47 -2.28 5.99
C LEU A 105 16.74 -1.52 7.28
N TYR A 106 15.79 -0.71 7.76
CA TYR A 106 15.93 -0.01 9.04
C TYR A 106 16.01 -0.99 10.22
N LEU A 107 15.26 -2.10 10.16
CA LEU A 107 15.22 -3.11 11.21
C LEU A 107 16.35 -4.15 11.12
N ALA A 108 17.12 -4.12 10.04
CA ALA A 108 18.22 -5.07 9.81
C ALA A 108 19.57 -4.55 10.33
N GLU A 109 19.64 -3.26 10.70
CA GLU A 109 20.79 -2.60 11.31
C GLU A 109 20.74 -2.73 12.85
#